data_AF-A0ABD5Q5C0-F1
#
_entry.id   AF-A0ABD5Q5C0-F1
#
_cell.length_a   1.000
_cell.length_b   1.000
_cell.length_c   1.000
_cell.angle_alpha   90.00
_cell.angle_beta   90.00
_cell.angle_gamma   90.00
#
_symmetry.space_group_name_H-M   'P 1'
#
loop_
_entity.id
_entity.type
_entity.pdbx_description
1 polymer ?
#
loop_
_entity_poly.entity_id
_entity_poly.type
_entity_poly.pdbx_seq_one_letter_code
_entity_poly.pdbx_strand_id
1 'polypeptide(L)'
;MTRDNFEIRDQDALGRIGELEVPRAGVTVETPALLPVINPHVRTVEPSRLESEFGAEILITNSYIFYGSDDYRDEALDRGLHDVLDFDGAIMTDSGSFQLAEYGEIDVTTPEILQFQHDVGSDIGTPVDIPTPPDVPREQAEEELATTQERLEVAEGVDVGDMLVNAPVQGSTYTDLREEAGRHAEATDLDVFPVGAVVPLMNDYRYAEMVDVVAAAKRGLGADAPVHLFGAGHPMMFALAVAMGCDLFDSAAYALYARDDRYLTVRGTEQMDDLDYFPCSCPVCAEHTPAELRRLDDREREELLAEHNLHVTFREMRTVKQALRSGNLLELVETRARAHPAMLDGYRALTAHADQLEREDSVSKGAFFYLSGESARRPEVVRHRERLDRLNPEGRVLLTEGGPSDRYDESWRVVAPFGPFPRHLSETYPLTAEVPERMDPEGYRSAAKGVARLAESNPETEFTLAHHDWPESALALVPEDVDVVDLSADPE
;
A
#
# COMPACT_ATOMS: atom_id res chain seq x y z
N MET A 1 -22.03 -0.48 -8.68
CA MET A 1 -22.01 -0.35 -10.15
C MET A 1 -20.62 -0.75 -10.64
N THR A 2 -20.40 -1.01 -11.92
CA THR A 2 -19.03 -1.21 -12.42
C THR A 2 -18.49 0.17 -12.80
N ARG A 3 -17.29 0.54 -12.32
CA ARG A 3 -16.65 1.80 -12.72
C ARG A 3 -15.96 1.62 -14.06
N ASP A 4 -16.30 2.47 -15.01
CA ASP A 4 -15.83 2.33 -16.39
C ASP A 4 -14.39 2.85 -16.59
N ASN A 5 -13.89 3.68 -15.66
CA ASN A 5 -12.62 4.41 -15.83
C ASN A 5 -11.39 3.73 -15.19
N PHE A 6 -11.52 2.56 -14.55
CA PHE A 6 -10.39 1.88 -13.91
C PHE A 6 -10.37 0.37 -14.19
N GLU A 7 -9.29 -0.13 -14.79
CA GLU A 7 -9.10 -1.55 -15.09
C GLU A 7 -7.87 -2.11 -14.37
N ILE A 8 -8.00 -3.30 -13.78
CA ILE A 8 -6.87 -4.01 -13.15
C ILE A 8 -6.14 -4.87 -14.19
N ARG A 9 -4.82 -4.75 -14.26
CA ARG A 9 -3.94 -5.51 -15.18
C ARG A 9 -3.18 -6.64 -14.49
N ASP A 10 -2.52 -6.32 -13.38
CA ASP A 10 -1.74 -7.27 -12.58
C ASP A 10 -2.06 -7.08 -11.09
N GLN A 11 -1.91 -8.13 -10.27
CA GLN A 11 -2.22 -8.08 -8.85
C GLN A 11 -1.34 -9.01 -8.00
N ASP A 12 -0.94 -8.51 -6.83
CA ASP A 12 -0.27 -9.27 -5.77
C ASP A 12 -0.63 -8.70 -4.39
N ALA A 13 -1.07 -9.55 -3.47
CA ALA A 13 -1.82 -9.14 -2.28
C ALA A 13 -3.05 -8.28 -2.69
N LEU A 14 -3.26 -7.13 -2.03
CA LEU A 14 -4.26 -6.14 -2.46
C LEU A 14 -3.71 -5.12 -3.45
N GLY A 15 -2.40 -5.14 -3.71
CA GLY A 15 -1.76 -4.21 -4.62
C GLY A 15 -2.02 -4.60 -6.07
N ARG A 16 -2.15 -3.59 -6.92
CA ARG A 16 -2.50 -3.78 -8.32
C ARG A 16 -1.79 -2.81 -9.23
N ILE A 17 -1.45 -3.30 -10.43
CA ILE A 17 -1.20 -2.44 -11.57
C ILE A 17 -2.54 -2.23 -12.24
N GLY A 18 -2.96 -0.99 -12.37
CA GLY A 18 -4.19 -0.64 -13.04
C GLY A 18 -3.99 0.44 -14.10
N GLU A 19 -5.00 0.61 -14.92
CA GLU A 19 -5.12 1.67 -15.92
C GLU A 19 -6.29 2.56 -15.52
N LEU A 20 -5.98 3.78 -15.09
CA LEU A 20 -6.98 4.82 -14.80
C LEU A 20 -7.14 5.69 -16.04
N GLU A 21 -8.25 5.52 -16.77
CA GLU A 21 -8.62 6.42 -17.84
C GLU A 21 -9.05 7.77 -17.27
N VAL A 22 -8.50 8.86 -17.80
CA VAL A 22 -8.82 10.23 -17.40
C VAL A 22 -9.39 10.94 -18.63
N PRO A 23 -10.71 10.84 -18.88
CA PRO A 23 -11.31 11.20 -20.16
C PRO A 23 -11.07 12.64 -20.58
N ARG A 24 -11.12 13.58 -19.63
CA ARG A 24 -10.90 14.99 -19.89
C ARG A 24 -9.50 15.32 -20.43
N ALA A 25 -8.46 14.74 -19.84
CA ALA A 25 -7.08 14.85 -20.31
C ALA A 25 -6.84 14.03 -21.60
N GLY A 26 -7.68 13.01 -21.86
CA GLY A 26 -7.48 12.08 -22.96
C GLY A 26 -6.27 11.16 -22.76
N VAL A 27 -5.92 10.87 -21.50
CA VAL A 27 -4.77 10.03 -21.13
C VAL A 27 -5.21 8.86 -20.25
N THR A 28 -4.34 7.86 -20.14
CA THR A 28 -4.47 6.74 -19.20
C THR A 28 -3.26 6.75 -18.29
N VAL A 29 -3.48 6.73 -16.98
CA VAL A 29 -2.43 6.70 -15.95
C VAL A 29 -2.22 5.27 -15.48
N GLU A 30 -0.98 4.77 -15.53
CA GLU A 30 -0.63 3.44 -15.01
C GLU A 30 -0.41 3.51 -13.49
N THR A 31 -1.29 2.87 -12.71
CA THR A 31 -1.18 2.78 -11.25
C THR A 31 -0.29 1.59 -10.84
N PRO A 32 0.35 1.60 -9.65
CA PRO A 32 0.37 2.69 -8.70
C PRO A 32 1.20 3.89 -9.17
N ALA A 33 0.68 5.10 -8.93
CA ALA A 33 1.24 6.35 -9.46
C ALA A 33 1.49 7.38 -8.34
N LEU A 34 2.59 8.12 -8.49
CA LEU A 34 2.90 9.28 -7.66
C LEU A 34 2.49 10.56 -8.38
N LEU A 35 1.79 11.43 -7.68
CA LEU A 35 1.38 12.77 -8.06
C LEU A 35 2.25 13.78 -7.28
N PRO A 36 3.35 14.29 -7.86
CA PRO A 36 4.06 15.41 -7.28
C PRO A 36 3.11 16.59 -7.03
N VAL A 37 3.11 17.10 -5.80
CA VAL A 37 2.34 18.29 -5.45
C VAL A 37 3.05 19.53 -5.99
N ILE A 38 2.31 20.35 -6.72
CA ILE A 38 2.79 21.61 -7.27
C ILE A 38 2.17 22.77 -6.50
N ASN A 39 3.00 23.73 -6.08
CA ASN A 39 2.54 25.04 -5.66
C ASN A 39 2.96 26.05 -6.73
N PRO A 40 2.03 26.75 -7.40
CA PRO A 40 2.37 27.66 -8.48
C PRO A 40 3.27 28.83 -8.03
N HIS A 41 3.26 29.21 -6.74
CA HIS A 41 4.13 30.25 -6.19
C HIS A 41 5.56 29.74 -5.88
N VAL A 42 5.76 28.43 -5.77
CA VAL A 42 7.01 27.81 -5.34
C VAL A 42 7.29 26.58 -6.21
N ARG A 43 7.95 26.81 -7.34
CA ARG A 43 8.33 25.76 -8.31
C ARG A 43 9.79 25.35 -8.09
N THR A 44 10.03 24.42 -7.17
CA THR A 44 11.39 23.88 -6.92
C THR A 44 11.87 23.06 -8.12
N VAL A 45 10.98 22.30 -8.74
CA VAL A 45 11.19 21.61 -10.03
C VAL A 45 10.02 21.97 -10.93
N GLU A 46 10.30 22.41 -12.16
CA GLU A 46 9.25 22.80 -13.10
C GLU A 46 8.41 21.58 -13.53
N PRO A 47 7.07 21.72 -13.67
CA PRO A 47 6.21 20.58 -13.99
C PRO A 47 6.56 19.85 -15.30
N SER A 48 6.95 20.55 -16.36
CA SER A 48 7.41 19.92 -17.62
C SER A 48 8.64 19.02 -17.44
N ARG A 49 9.48 19.28 -16.42
CA ARG A 49 10.60 18.39 -16.07
C ARG A 49 10.13 17.14 -15.35
N LEU A 50 9.06 17.22 -14.54
CA LEU A 50 8.49 16.04 -13.87
C LEU A 50 8.02 15.00 -14.87
N GLU A 51 7.38 15.44 -15.96
CA GLU A 51 7.02 14.59 -17.08
C GLU A 51 8.27 14.02 -17.78
N SER A 52 9.11 14.90 -18.31
CA SER A 52 10.19 14.51 -19.24
C SER A 52 11.37 13.78 -18.59
N GLU A 53 11.69 14.05 -17.32
CA GLU A 53 12.86 13.48 -16.63
C GLU A 53 12.51 12.34 -15.69
N PHE A 54 11.33 12.37 -15.06
CA PHE A 54 10.93 11.39 -14.05
C PHE A 54 9.84 10.43 -14.51
N GLY A 55 9.10 10.80 -15.55
CA GLY A 55 7.97 10.04 -16.09
C GLY A 55 6.69 10.21 -15.28
N ALA A 56 6.43 11.43 -14.76
CA ALA A 56 5.16 11.74 -14.12
C ALA A 56 4.04 11.79 -15.17
N GLU A 57 3.03 10.93 -15.02
CA GLU A 57 1.84 10.89 -15.90
C GLU A 57 0.68 11.74 -15.35
N ILE A 58 0.75 12.07 -14.06
CA ILE A 58 -0.26 12.82 -13.33
C ILE A 58 0.40 13.70 -12.25
N LEU A 59 -0.14 14.90 -12.04
CA LEU A 59 0.24 15.82 -10.97
C LEU A 59 -0.95 16.14 -10.09
N ILE A 60 -0.68 16.73 -8.92
CA ILE A 60 -1.73 17.36 -8.12
C ILE A 60 -1.35 18.80 -7.75
N THR A 61 -2.33 19.68 -7.74
CA THR A 61 -2.20 21.02 -7.16
C THR A 61 -3.39 21.33 -6.27
N ASN A 62 -3.33 22.44 -5.55
CA ASN A 62 -4.43 22.88 -4.70
C ASN A 62 -5.24 23.97 -5.42
N SER A 63 -6.51 23.71 -5.74
CA SER A 63 -7.34 24.69 -6.45
C SER A 63 -7.64 25.92 -5.62
N TYR A 64 -7.61 25.83 -4.29
CA TYR A 64 -7.84 26.97 -3.40
C TYR A 64 -6.73 28.02 -3.51
N ILE A 65 -5.48 27.60 -3.78
CA ILE A 65 -4.37 28.52 -4.07
C ILE A 65 -4.69 29.36 -5.31
N PHE A 66 -5.20 28.74 -6.37
CA PHE A 66 -5.60 29.47 -7.58
C PHE A 66 -6.84 30.32 -7.34
N TYR A 67 -7.84 29.81 -6.62
CA TYR A 67 -9.08 30.51 -6.35
C TYR A 67 -8.87 31.83 -5.58
N GLY A 68 -7.98 31.82 -4.60
CA GLY A 68 -7.67 32.98 -3.77
C GLY A 68 -6.52 33.87 -4.27
N SER A 69 -5.84 33.50 -5.35
CA SER A 69 -4.63 34.19 -5.81
C SER A 69 -4.93 35.24 -6.89
N ASP A 70 -4.64 36.50 -6.60
CA ASP A 70 -4.71 37.59 -7.57
C ASP A 70 -3.73 37.39 -8.76
N ASP A 71 -2.64 36.64 -8.55
CA ASP A 71 -1.63 36.42 -9.57
C ASP A 71 -2.02 35.30 -10.56
N TYR A 72 -2.72 34.26 -10.08
CA TYR A 72 -2.95 33.04 -10.87
C TYR A 72 -4.41 32.73 -11.18
N ARG A 73 -5.39 33.35 -10.50
CA ARG A 73 -6.81 33.03 -10.71
C ARG A 73 -7.24 33.31 -12.15
N ASP A 74 -7.04 34.55 -12.59
CA ASP A 74 -7.47 34.98 -13.92
C ASP A 74 -6.68 34.27 -15.03
N GLU A 75 -5.38 34.04 -14.81
CA GLU A 75 -4.56 33.29 -15.77
C GLU A 75 -5.02 31.83 -15.92
N ALA A 76 -5.33 31.15 -14.82
CA ALA A 76 -5.83 29.78 -14.85
C ALA A 76 -7.24 29.68 -15.47
N LEU A 77 -8.09 30.69 -15.27
CA LEU A 77 -9.41 30.76 -15.93
C LEU A 77 -9.30 31.05 -17.44
N ASP A 78 -8.34 31.88 -17.85
CA ASP A 78 -8.17 32.28 -19.25
C ASP A 78 -7.45 31.21 -20.08
N ARG A 79 -6.45 30.54 -19.50
CA ARG A 79 -5.54 29.61 -20.22
C ARG A 79 -5.73 28.14 -19.83
N GLY A 80 -6.24 27.85 -18.64
CA GLY A 80 -6.32 26.50 -18.09
C GLY A 80 -5.04 26.04 -17.38
N LEU A 81 -5.17 25.04 -16.49
CA LEU A 81 -4.08 24.55 -15.65
C LEU A 81 -2.92 23.93 -16.44
N HIS A 82 -3.20 23.18 -17.52
CA HIS A 82 -2.15 22.58 -18.37
C HIS A 82 -1.21 23.63 -18.96
N ASP A 83 -1.77 24.72 -19.50
CA ASP A 83 -1.01 25.84 -20.07
C ASP A 83 -0.23 26.63 -19.02
N VAL A 84 -0.78 26.77 -17.81
CA VAL A 84 -0.16 27.51 -16.69
C VAL A 84 0.98 26.71 -16.07
N LEU A 85 0.82 25.39 -15.98
CA LEU A 85 1.80 24.49 -15.39
C LEU A 85 2.80 23.94 -16.42
N ASP A 86 2.52 24.04 -17.73
CA ASP A 86 3.33 23.44 -18.78
C ASP A 86 3.43 21.91 -18.58
N PHE A 87 2.28 21.23 -18.52
CA PHE A 87 2.20 19.79 -18.28
C PHE A 87 1.08 19.15 -19.11
N ASP A 88 1.44 18.15 -19.92
CA ASP A 88 0.52 17.50 -20.86
C ASP A 88 -0.23 16.29 -20.27
N GLY A 89 0.24 15.74 -19.14
CA GLY A 89 -0.42 14.65 -18.42
C GLY A 89 -1.64 15.12 -17.59
N ALA A 90 -2.24 14.21 -16.83
CA ALA A 90 -3.43 14.51 -16.04
C ALA A 90 -3.14 15.45 -14.84
N ILE A 91 -4.04 16.37 -14.53
CA ILE A 91 -3.93 17.29 -13.40
C ILE A 91 -5.11 17.05 -12.44
N MET A 92 -4.78 16.57 -11.24
CA MET A 92 -5.72 16.51 -10.12
C MET A 92 -5.69 17.81 -9.33
N THR A 93 -6.83 18.23 -8.80
CA THR A 93 -6.92 19.36 -7.88
C THR A 93 -7.53 18.96 -6.54
N ASP A 94 -6.83 19.27 -5.45
CA ASP A 94 -7.38 19.26 -4.11
C ASP A 94 -8.26 20.51 -3.86
N SER A 95 -9.30 20.37 -3.05
CA SER A 95 -10.28 21.43 -2.72
C SER A 95 -9.76 22.48 -1.74
N GLY A 96 -8.61 22.21 -1.10
CA GLY A 96 -8.08 23.04 -0.03
C GLY A 96 -8.41 22.54 1.36
N SER A 97 -9.00 21.35 1.51
CA SER A 97 -9.35 20.75 2.79
C SER A 97 -8.17 20.65 3.77
N PHE A 98 -6.93 20.55 3.28
CA PHE A 98 -5.74 20.64 4.14
C PHE A 98 -5.66 22.01 4.85
N GLN A 99 -5.98 23.10 4.18
CA GLN A 99 -6.06 24.44 4.78
C GLN A 99 -7.23 24.56 5.78
N LEU A 100 -8.32 23.79 5.61
CA LEU A 100 -9.36 23.67 6.65
C LEU A 100 -8.77 23.09 7.94
N ALA A 101 -7.98 22.02 7.83
CA ALA A 101 -7.32 21.41 8.99
C ALA A 101 -6.28 22.32 9.65
N GLU A 102 -5.53 23.10 8.87
CA GLU A 102 -4.45 23.94 9.39
C GLU A 102 -4.95 25.32 9.90
N TYR A 103 -5.92 25.93 9.21
CA TYR A 103 -6.34 27.32 9.43
C TYR A 103 -7.82 27.49 9.81
N GLY A 104 -8.64 26.44 9.73
CA GLY A 104 -10.00 26.39 10.29
C GLY A 104 -11.12 27.03 9.47
N GLU A 105 -10.83 27.67 8.32
CA GLU A 105 -11.86 28.31 7.49
C GLU A 105 -11.61 28.06 5.99
N ILE A 106 -12.60 27.48 5.30
CA ILE A 106 -12.74 27.48 3.84
C ILE A 106 -14.06 28.18 3.53
N ASP A 107 -14.01 29.25 2.74
CA ASP A 107 -15.18 30.04 2.32
C ASP A 107 -15.60 29.70 0.89
N VAL A 108 -15.80 28.40 0.62
CA VAL A 108 -16.32 27.91 -0.66
C VAL A 108 -17.13 26.62 -0.46
N THR A 109 -18.23 26.50 -1.19
CA THR A 109 -19.09 25.30 -1.16
C THR A 109 -18.61 24.24 -2.15
N THR A 110 -19.05 22.98 -1.98
CA THR A 110 -18.74 21.88 -2.91
C THR A 110 -19.09 22.21 -4.38
N PRO A 111 -20.29 22.73 -4.71
CA PRO A 111 -20.60 23.11 -6.09
C PRO A 111 -19.70 24.22 -6.64
N GLU A 112 -19.38 25.24 -5.83
CA GLU A 112 -18.54 26.35 -6.26
C GLU A 112 -17.11 25.91 -6.55
N ILE A 113 -16.51 25.07 -5.69
CA ILE A 113 -15.14 24.61 -5.89
C ILE A 113 -15.03 23.62 -7.05
N LEU A 114 -16.00 22.71 -7.21
CA LEU A 114 -16.01 21.77 -8.33
C LEU A 114 -16.20 22.49 -9.67
N GLN A 115 -17.09 23.50 -9.71
CA GLN A 115 -17.24 24.33 -10.92
C GLN A 115 -15.96 25.09 -11.22
N PHE A 116 -15.31 25.68 -10.21
CA PHE A 116 -14.05 26.38 -10.42
C PHE A 116 -12.95 25.45 -10.93
N GLN A 117 -12.78 24.27 -10.32
CA GLN A 117 -11.85 23.23 -10.76
C GLN A 117 -12.14 22.82 -12.21
N HIS A 118 -13.41 22.66 -12.55
CA HIS A 118 -13.82 22.40 -13.92
C HIS A 118 -13.43 23.56 -14.86
N ASP A 119 -13.69 24.81 -14.49
CA ASP A 119 -13.46 25.96 -15.36
C ASP A 119 -11.97 26.24 -15.60
N VAL A 120 -11.11 25.97 -14.62
CA VAL A 120 -9.64 26.05 -14.80
C VAL A 120 -9.05 24.84 -15.50
N GLY A 121 -9.86 23.84 -15.88
CA GLY A 121 -9.39 22.67 -16.62
C GLY A 121 -8.69 21.61 -15.76
N SER A 122 -9.16 21.37 -14.53
CA SER A 122 -8.78 20.18 -13.78
C SER A 122 -9.38 18.93 -14.40
N ASP A 123 -8.62 17.83 -14.38
CA ASP A 123 -9.04 16.53 -14.90
C ASP A 123 -9.66 15.63 -13.84
N ILE A 124 -9.20 15.78 -12.59
CA ILE A 124 -9.76 15.11 -11.42
C ILE A 124 -10.00 16.13 -10.32
N GLY A 125 -11.26 16.41 -10.03
CA GLY A 125 -11.66 17.35 -9.00
C GLY A 125 -11.86 16.71 -7.64
N THR A 126 -11.86 17.52 -6.59
CA THR A 126 -12.12 17.10 -5.22
C THR A 126 -13.20 17.99 -4.61
N PRO A 127 -14.27 17.43 -4.03
CA PRO A 127 -15.24 18.21 -3.27
C PRO A 127 -14.62 18.73 -1.96
N VAL A 128 -15.30 19.65 -1.28
CA VAL A 128 -14.88 20.03 0.07
C VAL A 128 -15.20 18.88 1.03
N ASP A 129 -14.24 18.43 1.82
CA ASP A 129 -14.40 17.41 2.85
C ASP A 129 -13.89 17.92 4.20
N ILE A 130 -14.11 17.16 5.28
CA ILE A 130 -13.55 17.49 6.59
C ILE A 130 -12.51 16.42 6.95
N PRO A 131 -11.21 16.74 6.87
CA PRO A 131 -10.14 15.81 7.24
C PRO A 131 -10.03 15.71 8.77
N THR A 132 -10.96 14.95 9.35
CA THR A 132 -11.05 14.69 10.80
C THR A 132 -9.72 14.14 11.36
N PRO A 133 -9.01 14.87 12.22
CA PRO A 133 -7.72 14.44 12.75
C PRO A 133 -7.78 13.10 13.49
N PRO A 134 -6.65 12.39 13.62
CA PRO A 134 -6.56 11.20 14.48
C PRO A 134 -6.96 11.49 15.93
N ASP A 135 -7.57 10.50 16.58
CA ASP A 135 -7.82 10.46 18.03
C ASP A 135 -8.75 11.55 18.59
N VAL A 136 -9.52 12.22 17.71
CA VAL A 136 -10.62 13.09 18.15
C VAL A 136 -11.72 12.26 18.82
N PRO A 137 -12.56 12.86 19.69
CA PRO A 137 -13.71 12.17 20.26
C PRO A 137 -14.63 11.60 19.18
N ARG A 138 -15.15 10.40 19.41
CA ARG A 138 -16.03 9.70 18.45
C ARG A 138 -17.21 10.54 17.97
N GLU A 139 -17.84 11.30 18.87
CA GLU A 139 -18.96 12.20 18.52
C GLU A 139 -18.55 13.25 17.47
N GLN A 140 -17.34 13.82 17.59
CA GLN A 140 -16.80 14.75 16.60
C GLN A 140 -16.52 14.03 15.28
N ALA A 141 -15.93 12.82 15.32
CA ALA A 141 -15.66 12.06 14.11
C ALA A 141 -16.94 11.67 13.36
N GLU A 142 -18.01 11.33 14.07
CA GLU A 142 -19.33 11.02 13.50
C GLU A 142 -19.98 12.26 12.86
N GLU A 143 -19.92 13.43 13.52
CA GLU A 143 -20.47 14.69 13.01
C GLU A 143 -19.73 15.20 11.75
N GLU A 144 -18.40 15.21 11.79
CA GLU A 144 -17.57 15.65 10.66
C GLU A 144 -17.67 14.68 9.47
N LEU A 145 -17.77 13.37 9.74
CA LEU A 145 -18.00 12.36 8.71
C LEU A 145 -19.37 12.55 8.05
N ALA A 146 -20.43 12.76 8.84
CA ALA A 146 -21.77 13.00 8.29
C ALA A 146 -21.80 14.23 7.37
N THR A 147 -21.09 15.29 7.75
CA THR A 147 -20.94 16.49 6.90
C THR A 147 -20.19 16.16 5.60
N THR A 148 -19.14 15.35 5.66
CA THR A 148 -18.42 14.89 4.46
C THR A 148 -19.33 14.07 3.56
N GLN A 149 -20.12 13.14 4.12
CA GLN A 149 -21.07 12.32 3.37
C GLN A 149 -22.14 13.14 2.66
N GLU A 150 -22.71 14.16 3.32
CA GLU A 150 -23.64 15.11 2.69
C GLU A 150 -22.98 15.84 1.50
N ARG A 151 -21.72 16.24 1.65
CA ARG A 151 -20.98 16.93 0.57
C ARG A 151 -20.67 16.00 -0.61
N LEU A 152 -20.48 14.70 -0.39
CA LEU A 152 -20.35 13.71 -1.46
C LEU A 152 -21.66 13.55 -2.23
N GLU A 153 -22.80 13.49 -1.55
CA GLU A 153 -24.12 13.44 -2.19
C GLU A 153 -24.39 14.70 -3.02
N VAL A 154 -23.94 15.87 -2.54
CA VAL A 154 -23.99 17.12 -3.32
C VAL A 154 -23.06 17.05 -4.54
N ALA A 155 -21.83 16.54 -4.38
CA ALA A 155 -20.84 16.44 -5.45
C ALA A 155 -21.32 15.58 -6.62
N GLU A 156 -21.99 14.46 -6.33
CA GLU A 156 -22.60 13.56 -7.33
C GLU A 156 -23.61 14.29 -8.24
N GLY A 157 -24.28 15.33 -7.72
CA GLY A 157 -25.24 16.13 -8.48
C GLY A 157 -24.65 17.30 -9.28
N VAL A 158 -23.35 17.56 -9.21
CA VAL A 158 -22.70 18.68 -9.92
C VAL A 158 -22.30 18.26 -11.33
N ASP A 159 -22.76 19.00 -12.34
CA ASP A 159 -22.36 18.77 -13.73
C ASP A 159 -20.94 19.31 -13.99
N VAL A 160 -19.98 18.38 -14.08
CA VAL A 160 -18.57 18.67 -14.36
C VAL A 160 -18.09 18.02 -15.67
N GLY A 161 -19.02 17.64 -16.56
CA GLY A 161 -18.70 17.01 -17.83
C GLY A 161 -17.85 15.73 -17.69
N ASP A 162 -16.73 15.67 -18.41
CA ASP A 162 -15.82 14.51 -18.45
C ASP A 162 -14.76 14.52 -17.32
N MET A 163 -14.80 15.49 -16.40
CA MET A 163 -13.90 15.56 -15.25
C MET A 163 -14.26 14.47 -14.23
N LEU A 164 -13.27 13.71 -13.79
CA LEU A 164 -13.48 12.74 -12.71
C LEU A 164 -13.59 13.45 -11.37
N VAL A 165 -14.25 12.83 -10.39
CA VAL A 165 -14.42 13.41 -9.06
C VAL A 165 -13.99 12.44 -7.95
N ASN A 166 -13.20 12.95 -7.02
CA ASN A 166 -12.79 12.26 -5.81
C ASN A 166 -13.95 12.13 -4.81
N ALA A 167 -13.99 11.01 -4.08
CA ALA A 167 -14.89 10.72 -2.97
C ALA A 167 -14.09 10.44 -1.68
N PRO A 168 -13.66 11.48 -0.94
CA PRO A 168 -12.85 11.29 0.26
C PRO A 168 -13.52 10.42 1.34
N VAL A 169 -12.81 9.38 1.77
CA VAL A 169 -13.17 8.47 2.85
C VAL A 169 -12.51 8.97 4.15
N GLN A 170 -13.34 9.49 5.06
CA GLN A 170 -12.93 10.03 6.37
C GLN A 170 -13.38 9.11 7.53
N GLY A 171 -13.18 9.55 8.78
CA GLY A 171 -13.58 8.79 9.97
C GLY A 171 -12.51 8.65 11.07
N SER A 172 -11.47 9.50 11.06
CA SER A 172 -10.38 9.48 12.06
C SER A 172 -9.71 8.10 12.17
N THR A 173 -9.38 7.64 13.39
CA THR A 173 -8.80 6.32 13.70
C THR A 173 -9.86 5.25 14.00
N TYR A 174 -11.15 5.53 13.80
CA TYR A 174 -12.24 4.58 14.03
C TYR A 174 -12.47 3.70 12.79
N THR A 175 -12.08 2.43 12.89
CA THR A 175 -12.14 1.48 11.76
C THR A 175 -13.57 1.17 11.31
N ASP A 176 -14.54 1.17 12.22
CA ASP A 176 -15.95 1.00 11.89
C ASP A 176 -16.49 2.18 11.06
N LEU A 177 -16.13 3.42 11.44
CA LEU A 177 -16.49 4.61 10.68
C LEU A 177 -15.81 4.64 9.30
N ARG A 178 -14.53 4.23 9.20
CA ARG A 178 -13.80 4.14 7.92
C ARG A 178 -14.45 3.15 6.96
N GLU A 179 -14.90 2.01 7.46
CA GLU A 179 -15.56 0.98 6.65
C GLU A 179 -16.95 1.44 6.19
N GLU A 180 -17.71 2.13 7.06
CA GLU A 180 -18.99 2.76 6.69
C GLU A 180 -18.80 3.89 5.67
N ALA A 181 -17.82 4.76 5.87
CA ALA A 181 -17.46 5.84 4.96
C ALA A 181 -17.06 5.31 3.58
N GLY A 182 -16.28 4.21 3.53
CA GLY A 182 -15.95 3.51 2.29
C GLY A 182 -17.19 3.02 1.56
N ARG A 183 -18.15 2.40 2.26
CA ARG A 183 -19.42 1.94 1.66
C ARG A 183 -20.28 3.09 1.14
N HIS A 184 -20.30 4.20 1.87
CA HIS A 184 -21.05 5.39 1.45
C HIS A 184 -20.46 5.97 0.17
N ALA A 185 -19.14 6.19 0.15
CA ALA A 185 -18.44 6.68 -1.03
C ALA A 185 -18.63 5.72 -2.23
N GLU A 186 -18.47 4.41 -2.01
CA GLU A 186 -18.66 3.37 -3.03
C GLU A 186 -20.06 3.40 -3.67
N ALA A 187 -21.07 3.81 -2.91
CA ALA A 187 -22.46 3.87 -3.36
C ALA A 187 -22.78 5.10 -4.22
N THR A 188 -21.86 6.07 -4.29
CA THR A 188 -21.97 7.22 -5.20
C THR A 188 -21.44 6.88 -6.59
N ASP A 189 -21.83 7.67 -7.59
CA ASP A 189 -21.33 7.61 -8.96
C ASP A 189 -19.96 8.34 -9.14
N LEU A 190 -19.26 8.65 -8.04
CA LEU A 190 -17.93 9.27 -8.05
C LEU A 190 -16.81 8.24 -8.37
N ASP A 191 -15.64 8.74 -8.78
CA ASP A 191 -14.67 7.96 -9.57
C ASP A 191 -13.47 7.43 -8.77
N VAL A 192 -12.90 8.26 -7.89
CA VAL A 192 -11.63 7.99 -7.19
C VAL A 192 -11.84 8.12 -5.69
N PHE A 193 -11.21 7.28 -4.87
CA PHE A 193 -11.54 7.14 -3.44
C PHE A 193 -10.34 7.47 -2.55
N PRO A 194 -10.10 8.76 -2.26
CA PRO A 194 -9.02 9.12 -1.36
C PRO A 194 -9.28 8.71 0.08
N VAL A 195 -8.31 8.11 0.75
CA VAL A 195 -8.33 7.87 2.20
C VAL A 195 -7.64 9.03 2.89
N GLY A 196 -8.44 9.92 3.48
CA GLY A 196 -7.97 11.19 4.06
C GLY A 196 -7.58 11.13 5.54
N ALA A 197 -7.05 12.25 6.05
CA ALA A 197 -6.62 12.45 7.45
C ALA A 197 -5.59 11.46 8.00
N VAL A 198 -4.82 10.82 7.10
CA VAL A 198 -3.73 9.89 7.45
C VAL A 198 -2.35 10.56 7.52
N VAL A 199 -2.22 11.81 7.05
CA VAL A 199 -0.96 12.56 7.06
C VAL A 199 -0.33 12.66 8.47
N PRO A 200 -1.08 12.99 9.54
CA PRO A 200 -0.50 13.01 10.88
C PRO A 200 -0.01 11.64 11.33
N LEU A 201 -0.70 10.54 10.96
CA LEU A 201 -0.25 9.19 11.26
C LEU A 201 1.10 8.89 10.60
N MET A 202 1.29 9.30 9.33
CA MET A 202 2.54 9.10 8.62
C MET A 202 3.68 9.95 9.20
N ASN A 203 3.42 11.21 9.53
CA ASN A 203 4.39 12.11 10.15
C ASN A 203 4.85 11.63 11.54
N ASP A 204 3.93 11.03 12.31
CA ASP A 204 4.20 10.46 13.63
C ASP A 204 4.70 9.01 13.57
N TYR A 205 4.96 8.46 12.37
CA TYR A 205 5.39 7.07 12.15
C TYR A 205 4.39 6.04 12.73
N ARG A 206 3.09 6.34 12.78
CA ARG A 206 2.01 5.43 13.23
C ARG A 206 1.52 4.53 12.09
N TYR A 207 2.44 3.80 11.44
CA TYR A 207 2.11 3.00 10.25
C TYR A 207 1.18 1.82 10.51
N ALA A 208 1.15 1.25 11.72
CA ALA A 208 0.19 0.20 12.08
C ALA A 208 -1.25 0.72 12.01
N GLU A 209 -1.50 1.92 12.56
CA GLU A 209 -2.83 2.53 12.54
C GLU A 209 -3.21 3.01 11.14
N MET A 210 -2.25 3.54 10.37
CA MET A 210 -2.44 3.81 8.95
C MET A 210 -2.91 2.54 8.21
N VAL A 211 -2.32 1.38 8.53
CA VAL A 211 -2.72 0.11 7.93
C VAL A 211 -4.15 -0.27 8.32
N ASP A 212 -4.51 -0.14 9.60
CA ASP A 212 -5.85 -0.47 10.08
C ASP A 212 -6.95 0.39 9.45
N VAL A 213 -6.72 1.71 9.29
CA VAL A 213 -7.71 2.61 8.69
C VAL A 213 -7.84 2.40 7.18
N VAL A 214 -6.74 2.14 6.46
CA VAL A 214 -6.77 1.85 5.02
C VAL A 214 -7.44 0.49 4.76
N ALA A 215 -7.08 -0.54 5.53
CA ALA A 215 -7.71 -1.86 5.42
C ALA A 215 -9.22 -1.77 5.68
N ALA A 216 -9.64 -0.97 6.65
CA ALA A 216 -11.05 -0.72 6.94
C ALA A 216 -11.78 0.01 5.81
N ALA A 217 -11.21 1.10 5.28
CA ALA A 217 -11.77 1.80 4.13
C ALA A 217 -11.93 0.84 2.93
N LYS A 218 -10.89 0.05 2.62
CA LYS A 218 -10.93 -0.93 1.52
C LYS A 218 -12.01 -2.00 1.68
N ARG A 219 -12.41 -2.38 2.89
CA ARG A 219 -13.55 -3.32 3.09
C ARG A 219 -14.90 -2.73 2.69
N GLY A 220 -15.01 -1.41 2.65
CA GLY A 220 -16.21 -0.70 2.18
C GLY A 220 -16.23 -0.44 0.67
N LEU A 221 -15.09 -0.57 0.00
CA LEU A 221 -14.91 -0.21 -1.41
C LEU A 221 -14.94 -1.43 -2.33
N GLY A 222 -15.33 -1.20 -3.59
CA GLY A 222 -15.29 -2.20 -4.65
C GLY A 222 -13.87 -2.55 -5.10
N ALA A 223 -13.71 -3.73 -5.70
CA ALA A 223 -12.44 -4.14 -6.29
C ALA A 223 -12.06 -3.29 -7.51
N ASP A 224 -12.97 -2.52 -8.10
CA ASP A 224 -12.76 -1.59 -9.22
C ASP A 224 -12.63 -0.11 -8.78
N ALA A 225 -12.64 0.17 -7.47
CA ALA A 225 -12.50 1.52 -6.93
C ALA A 225 -11.03 1.93 -6.76
N PRO A 226 -10.45 2.85 -7.55
CA PRO A 226 -9.07 3.30 -7.38
C PRO A 226 -8.92 4.09 -6.07
N VAL A 227 -7.92 3.75 -5.26
CA VAL A 227 -7.72 4.32 -3.92
C VAL A 227 -6.52 5.24 -3.89
N HIS A 228 -6.74 6.46 -3.42
CA HIS A 228 -5.70 7.47 -3.28
C HIS A 228 -5.32 7.62 -1.81
N LEU A 229 -4.05 7.42 -1.45
CA LEU A 229 -3.58 7.67 -0.09
C LEU A 229 -3.09 9.12 0.05
N PHE A 230 -3.93 9.99 0.63
CA PHE A 230 -3.64 11.42 0.68
C PHE A 230 -2.37 11.75 1.48
N GLY A 231 -1.50 12.56 0.87
CA GLY A 231 -0.23 13.06 1.42
C GLY A 231 0.87 12.01 1.63
N ALA A 232 0.67 10.80 1.10
CA ALA A 232 1.64 9.71 1.21
C ALA A 232 2.76 9.86 0.16
N GLY A 233 3.90 10.41 0.59
CA GLY A 233 5.00 10.71 -0.33
C GLY A 233 6.36 10.09 -0.08
N HIS A 234 6.55 9.51 1.09
CA HIS A 234 7.88 9.02 1.45
C HIS A 234 8.09 7.63 0.85
N PRO A 235 9.17 7.37 0.08
CA PRO A 235 9.39 6.09 -0.60
C PRO A 235 9.44 4.87 0.33
N MET A 236 9.78 5.03 1.62
CA MET A 236 9.88 3.93 2.56
C MET A 236 8.56 3.17 2.77
N MET A 237 7.41 3.81 2.51
CA MET A 237 6.08 3.24 2.78
C MET A 237 5.33 2.78 1.53
N PHE A 238 5.80 3.06 0.31
CA PHE A 238 5.05 2.73 -0.91
C PHE A 238 4.73 1.24 -1.04
N ALA A 239 5.72 0.36 -0.83
CA ALA A 239 5.47 -1.07 -0.89
C ALA A 239 4.36 -1.51 0.09
N LEU A 240 4.40 -0.99 1.33
CA LEU A 240 3.40 -1.27 2.36
C LEU A 240 2.03 -0.76 1.95
N ALA A 241 1.94 0.49 1.47
CA ALA A 241 0.69 1.11 1.10
C ALA A 241 0.05 0.47 -0.15
N VAL A 242 0.86 0.13 -1.15
CA VAL A 242 0.39 -0.62 -2.32
C VAL A 242 -0.07 -2.01 -1.92
N ALA A 243 0.61 -2.70 -0.99
CA ALA A 243 0.16 -4.02 -0.51
C ALA A 243 -1.19 -3.99 0.23
N MET A 244 -1.66 -2.81 0.64
CA MET A 244 -3.02 -2.59 1.17
C MET A 244 -4.05 -2.23 0.09
N GLY A 245 -3.61 -2.05 -1.15
CA GLY A 245 -4.45 -1.71 -2.30
C GLY A 245 -4.68 -0.22 -2.51
N CYS A 246 -3.71 0.61 -2.14
CA CYS A 246 -3.62 2.01 -2.58
C CYS A 246 -2.96 2.10 -3.97
N ASP A 247 -3.51 2.96 -4.83
CA ASP A 247 -3.15 3.11 -6.25
C ASP A 247 -2.54 4.47 -6.55
N LEU A 248 -3.01 5.53 -5.88
CA LEU A 248 -2.51 6.90 -6.09
C LEU A 248 -1.88 7.43 -4.81
N PHE A 249 -0.82 8.23 -4.98
CA PHE A 249 -0.02 8.79 -3.90
C PHE A 249 0.33 10.22 -4.26
N ASP A 250 0.12 11.19 -3.36
CA ASP A 250 0.55 12.56 -3.59
C ASP A 250 1.59 13.04 -2.59
N SER A 251 2.49 13.92 -3.02
CA SER A 251 3.39 14.56 -2.09
C SER A 251 4.09 15.84 -2.52
N ALA A 252 4.22 16.75 -1.56
CA ALA A 252 5.16 17.86 -1.57
C ALA A 252 6.50 17.51 -0.86
N ALA A 253 6.64 16.30 -0.29
CA ALA A 253 7.78 15.93 0.54
C ALA A 253 9.11 16.06 -0.19
N TYR A 254 9.18 15.77 -1.49
CA TYR A 254 10.42 15.89 -2.27
C TYR A 254 11.02 17.31 -2.20
N ALA A 255 10.18 18.35 -2.29
CA ALA A 255 10.58 19.75 -2.25
C ALA A 255 10.68 20.26 -0.80
N LEU A 256 9.70 19.94 0.05
CA LEU A 256 9.72 20.36 1.46
C LEU A 256 10.95 19.81 2.20
N TYR A 257 11.33 18.56 1.93
CA TYR A 257 12.48 17.95 2.58
C TYR A 257 13.77 18.54 2.02
N ALA A 258 13.84 18.77 0.71
CA ALA A 258 14.99 19.41 0.10
C ALA A 258 15.28 20.81 0.68
N ARG A 259 14.24 21.61 0.92
CA ARG A 259 14.35 22.93 1.58
C ARG A 259 14.92 22.85 3.00
N ASP A 260 14.66 21.76 3.69
CA ASP A 260 15.16 21.49 5.05
C ASP A 260 16.49 20.71 5.03
N ASP A 261 17.20 20.65 3.91
CA ASP A 261 18.43 19.87 3.73
C ASP A 261 18.29 18.38 4.02
N ARG A 262 17.09 17.83 3.80
CA ARG A 262 16.75 16.42 4.00
C ARG A 262 16.82 15.62 2.69
N TYR A 263 17.55 14.51 2.78
CA TYR A 263 17.82 13.55 1.70
C TYR A 263 16.96 12.29 1.89
N LEU A 264 16.08 12.02 0.93
CA LEU A 264 15.20 10.85 0.96
C LEU A 264 15.94 9.56 0.56
N THR A 265 15.60 8.48 1.25
CA THR A 265 15.99 7.11 0.90
C THR A 265 14.77 6.18 0.97
N VAL A 266 14.88 4.98 0.42
CA VAL A 266 13.85 3.93 0.60
C VAL A 266 13.80 3.36 2.03
N ARG A 267 14.69 3.79 2.92
CA ARG A 267 14.75 3.34 4.32
C ARG A 267 14.30 4.41 5.32
N GLY A 268 14.15 5.65 4.89
CA GLY A 268 13.92 6.81 5.75
C GLY A 268 14.55 8.06 5.18
N THR A 269 14.74 9.05 6.03
CA THR A 269 15.31 10.35 5.66
C THR A 269 16.61 10.59 6.41
N GLU A 270 17.61 11.14 5.72
CA GLU A 270 18.90 11.53 6.28
C GLU A 270 19.07 13.05 6.19
N GLN A 271 19.83 13.64 7.10
CA GLN A 271 20.23 15.05 7.01
C GLN A 271 21.49 15.19 6.17
N MET A 272 21.56 16.22 5.32
CA MET A 272 22.70 16.44 4.43
C MET A 272 24.04 16.59 5.19
N ASP A 273 23.99 17.13 6.41
CA ASP A 273 25.15 17.28 7.30
C ASP A 273 25.70 15.96 7.84
N ASP A 274 24.86 14.93 7.91
CA ASP A 274 25.22 13.62 8.45
C ASP A 274 25.74 12.64 7.38
N LEU A 275 25.66 13.02 6.10
CA LEU A 275 26.07 12.16 4.98
C LEU A 275 27.55 12.32 4.65
N ASP A 276 28.29 11.21 4.72
CA ASP A 276 29.66 11.09 4.18
C ASP A 276 29.70 10.57 2.74
N TYR A 277 28.69 9.79 2.34
CA TYR A 277 28.55 9.22 1.00
C TYR A 277 27.09 9.31 0.56
N PHE A 278 26.84 9.47 -0.74
CA PHE A 278 25.49 9.27 -1.29
C PHE A 278 25.25 7.78 -1.57
N PRO A 279 24.28 7.13 -0.87
CA PRO A 279 23.92 5.74 -1.13
C PRO A 279 22.95 5.62 -2.33
N CYS A 280 23.23 6.35 -3.41
CA CYS A 280 22.38 6.45 -4.60
C CYS A 280 23.24 6.55 -5.86
N SER A 281 22.62 6.36 -7.01
CA SER A 281 23.27 6.45 -8.33
C SER A 281 22.40 7.20 -9.34
N CYS A 282 21.52 8.09 -8.86
CA CYS A 282 20.81 9.03 -9.72
C CYS A 282 21.80 10.06 -10.31
N PRO A 283 21.41 10.83 -11.35
CA PRO A 283 22.27 11.85 -11.96
C PRO A 283 22.96 12.76 -10.93
N VAL A 284 22.21 13.29 -9.96
CA VAL A 284 22.75 14.14 -8.88
C VAL A 284 23.84 13.40 -8.08
N CYS A 285 23.54 12.21 -7.55
CA CYS A 285 24.47 11.46 -6.70
C CYS A 285 25.66 10.84 -7.44
N ALA A 286 25.57 10.71 -8.76
CA ALA A 286 26.67 10.24 -9.60
C ALA A 286 27.67 11.35 -9.92
N GLU A 287 27.21 12.60 -10.00
CA GLU A 287 28.02 13.76 -10.39
C GLU A 287 28.56 14.55 -9.19
N HIS A 288 27.96 14.39 -8.02
CA HIS A 288 28.32 15.14 -6.82
C HIS A 288 28.62 14.24 -5.60
N THR A 289 29.33 14.82 -4.64
CA THR A 289 29.55 14.27 -3.30
C THR A 289 28.82 15.08 -2.23
N PRO A 290 28.55 14.51 -1.03
CA PRO A 290 27.94 15.25 0.08
C PRO A 290 28.71 16.52 0.46
N ALA A 291 30.04 16.46 0.45
CA ALA A 291 30.89 17.60 0.77
C ALA A 291 30.86 18.71 -0.30
N GLU A 292 30.53 18.38 -1.55
CA GLU A 292 30.32 19.37 -2.62
C GLU A 292 28.96 20.03 -2.48
N LEU A 293 27.88 19.24 -2.32
CA LEU A 293 26.52 19.79 -2.13
C LEU A 293 26.46 20.73 -0.93
N ARG A 294 27.08 20.38 0.21
CA ARG A 294 27.14 21.25 1.41
C ARG A 294 27.86 22.60 1.20
N ARG A 295 28.60 22.76 0.10
CA ARG A 295 29.30 24.01 -0.23
C ARG A 295 28.56 24.88 -1.24
N LEU A 296 27.52 24.34 -1.88
CA LEU A 296 26.65 25.10 -2.78
C LEU A 296 25.80 26.09 -1.97
N ASP A 297 25.28 27.11 -2.66
CA ASP A 297 24.28 27.96 -2.04
C ASP A 297 22.98 27.21 -1.77
N ASP A 298 22.16 27.75 -0.87
CA ASP A 298 20.96 27.08 -0.38
C ASP A 298 19.96 26.76 -1.51
N ARG A 299 19.90 27.59 -2.55
CA ARG A 299 18.97 27.38 -3.67
C ARG A 299 19.45 26.26 -4.58
N GLU A 300 20.71 26.30 -5.01
CA GLU A 300 21.30 25.23 -5.83
C GLU A 300 21.24 23.88 -5.09
N ARG A 301 21.44 23.90 -3.77
CA ARG A 301 21.35 22.71 -2.92
C ARG A 301 19.91 22.18 -2.80
N GLU A 302 18.92 23.05 -2.57
CA GLU A 302 17.49 22.70 -2.55
C GLU A 302 17.06 22.07 -3.89
N GLU A 303 17.44 22.66 -5.02
CA GLU A 303 17.10 22.15 -6.36
C GLU A 303 17.68 20.73 -6.58
N LEU A 304 18.96 20.51 -6.30
CA LEU A 304 19.60 19.19 -6.46
C LEU A 304 19.05 18.13 -5.48
N LEU A 305 18.75 18.51 -4.24
CA LEU A 305 18.12 17.60 -3.28
C LEU A 305 16.71 17.22 -3.70
N ALA A 306 15.94 18.17 -4.25
CA ALA A 306 14.60 17.90 -4.76
C ALA A 306 14.63 16.92 -5.94
N GLU A 307 15.56 17.10 -6.87
CA GLU A 307 15.77 16.17 -8.00
C GLU A 307 16.17 14.77 -7.53
N HIS A 308 17.11 14.66 -6.58
CA HIS A 308 17.45 13.38 -5.96
C HIS A 308 16.22 12.73 -5.29
N ASN A 309 15.48 13.50 -4.50
CA ASN A 309 14.29 13.03 -3.79
C ASN A 309 13.25 12.47 -4.78
N LEU A 310 13.00 13.17 -5.88
CA LEU A 310 12.13 12.68 -6.96
C LEU A 310 12.67 11.39 -7.59
N HIS A 311 13.96 11.33 -7.91
CA HIS A 311 14.57 10.12 -8.49
C HIS A 311 14.40 8.89 -7.61
N VAL A 312 14.61 9.01 -6.29
CA VAL A 312 14.41 7.90 -5.34
C VAL A 312 12.93 7.50 -5.31
N THR A 313 12.04 8.49 -5.27
CA THR A 313 10.59 8.28 -5.12
C THR A 313 10.01 7.57 -6.35
N PHE A 314 10.28 8.07 -7.55
CA PHE A 314 9.85 7.43 -8.80
C PHE A 314 10.53 6.07 -9.05
N ARG A 315 11.81 5.92 -8.66
CA ARG A 315 12.48 4.61 -8.73
C ARG A 315 11.80 3.58 -7.84
N GLU A 316 11.41 3.96 -6.63
CA GLU A 316 10.72 3.04 -5.72
C GLU A 316 9.35 2.66 -6.27
N MET A 317 8.60 3.61 -6.84
CA MET A 317 7.32 3.30 -7.50
C MET A 317 7.49 2.27 -8.63
N ARG A 318 8.50 2.43 -9.50
CA ARG A 318 8.85 1.42 -10.52
C ARG A 318 9.25 0.07 -9.92
N THR A 319 9.94 0.08 -8.78
CA THR A 319 10.33 -1.16 -8.07
C THR A 319 9.11 -1.89 -7.54
N VAL A 320 8.13 -1.17 -6.99
CA VAL A 320 6.85 -1.72 -6.54
C VAL A 320 6.07 -2.30 -7.71
N LYS A 321 5.96 -1.58 -8.85
CA LYS A 321 5.33 -2.11 -10.07
C LYS A 321 5.98 -3.39 -10.57
N GLN A 322 7.31 -3.46 -10.58
CA GLN A 322 8.01 -4.70 -10.95
C GLN A 322 7.71 -5.85 -9.98
N ALA A 323 7.58 -5.56 -8.68
CA ALA A 323 7.26 -6.58 -7.67
C ALA A 323 5.83 -7.12 -7.83
N LEU A 324 4.87 -6.25 -8.13
CA LEU A 324 3.50 -6.64 -8.51
C LEU A 324 3.50 -7.62 -9.69
N ARG A 325 4.17 -7.28 -10.81
CA ARG A 325 4.27 -8.18 -11.97
C ARG A 325 4.97 -9.50 -11.68
N SER A 326 5.92 -9.48 -10.74
CA SER A 326 6.69 -10.68 -10.39
C SER A 326 5.99 -11.55 -9.34
N GLY A 327 4.89 -11.05 -8.74
CA GLY A 327 4.20 -11.72 -7.63
C GLY A 327 5.07 -11.87 -6.39
N ASN A 328 5.88 -10.85 -6.06
CA ASN A 328 6.74 -10.82 -4.88
C ASN A 328 6.69 -9.48 -4.10
N LEU A 329 5.54 -8.80 -4.14
CA LEU A 329 5.30 -7.55 -3.41
C LEU A 329 5.49 -7.73 -1.91
N LEU A 330 5.02 -8.84 -1.32
CA LEU A 330 5.12 -9.07 0.12
C LEU A 330 6.59 -9.27 0.57
N GLU A 331 7.46 -9.85 -0.26
CA GLU A 331 8.91 -9.88 -0.04
C GLU A 331 9.53 -8.49 -0.07
N LEU A 332 9.07 -7.63 -0.99
CA LEU A 332 9.51 -6.23 -1.05
C LEU A 332 9.08 -5.47 0.21
N VAL A 333 7.81 -5.61 0.63
CA VAL A 333 7.28 -5.04 1.89
C VAL A 333 8.15 -5.50 3.06
N GLU A 334 8.43 -6.80 3.14
CA GLU A 334 9.20 -7.35 4.24
C GLU A 334 10.60 -6.74 4.30
N THR A 335 11.27 -6.58 3.15
CA THR A 335 12.56 -5.92 3.04
C THR A 335 12.51 -4.47 3.50
N ARG A 336 11.49 -3.71 3.08
CA ARG A 336 11.31 -2.30 3.49
C ARG A 336 10.94 -2.15 4.96
N ALA A 337 10.17 -3.09 5.50
CA ALA A 337 9.75 -3.08 6.91
C ALA A 337 10.92 -3.15 7.89
N ARG A 338 12.08 -3.67 7.47
CA ARG A 338 13.30 -3.74 8.30
C ARG A 338 14.07 -2.42 8.36
N ALA A 339 13.59 -1.38 7.68
CA ALA A 339 14.21 -0.06 7.71
C ALA A 339 13.97 0.67 9.04
N HIS A 340 12.81 0.50 9.67
CA HIS A 340 12.42 1.23 10.89
C HIS A 340 11.47 0.38 11.75
N PRO A 341 11.55 0.42 13.11
CA PRO A 341 10.64 -0.34 13.98
C PRO A 341 9.15 -0.09 13.69
N ALA A 342 8.77 1.17 13.47
CA ALA A 342 7.39 1.48 13.14
C ALA A 342 6.92 0.92 11.78
N MET A 343 7.83 0.80 10.80
CA MET A 343 7.51 0.13 9.53
C MET A 343 7.33 -1.37 9.74
N LEU A 344 8.07 -1.97 10.67
CA LEU A 344 7.87 -3.35 11.10
C LEU A 344 6.51 -3.54 11.79
N ASP A 345 6.11 -2.60 12.64
CA ASP A 345 4.77 -2.62 13.24
C ASP A 345 3.67 -2.47 12.18
N GLY A 346 3.86 -1.60 11.18
CA GLY A 346 3.00 -1.51 10.01
C GLY A 346 2.89 -2.83 9.22
N TYR A 347 4.01 -3.50 8.98
CA TYR A 347 3.99 -4.82 8.32
C TYR A 347 3.28 -5.89 9.15
N ARG A 348 3.47 -5.88 10.48
CA ARG A 348 2.76 -6.80 11.38
C ARG A 348 1.27 -6.54 11.37
N ALA A 349 0.84 -5.28 11.37
CA ALA A 349 -0.56 -4.92 11.19
C ALA A 349 -1.10 -5.42 9.85
N LEU A 350 -0.35 -5.27 8.75
CA LEU A 350 -0.74 -5.79 7.44
C LEU A 350 -0.99 -7.31 7.50
N THR A 351 -0.06 -8.07 8.08
CA THR A 351 -0.22 -9.52 8.24
C THR A 351 -1.28 -9.93 9.26
N ALA A 352 -1.77 -9.01 10.11
CA ALA A 352 -2.91 -9.27 10.98
C ALA A 352 -4.23 -9.24 10.18
N HIS A 353 -4.27 -8.54 9.04
CA HIS A 353 -5.38 -8.55 8.08
C HIS A 353 -5.24 -9.67 7.02
N ALA A 354 -4.57 -10.77 7.35
CA ALA A 354 -4.29 -11.86 6.40
C ALA A 354 -5.56 -12.43 5.73
N ASP A 355 -6.67 -12.52 6.46
CA ASP A 355 -7.95 -13.01 5.90
C ASP A 355 -8.53 -12.06 4.84
N GLN A 356 -8.27 -10.75 4.96
CA GLN A 356 -8.66 -9.77 3.94
C GLN A 356 -7.73 -9.87 2.73
N LEU A 357 -6.42 -9.99 2.96
CA LEU A 357 -5.45 -10.18 1.89
C LEU A 357 -5.73 -11.47 1.09
N GLU A 358 -6.02 -12.58 1.77
CA GLU A 358 -6.21 -13.90 1.16
C GLU A 358 -7.33 -13.94 0.13
N ARG A 359 -8.42 -13.20 0.37
CA ARG A 359 -9.60 -13.17 -0.51
C ARG A 359 -9.29 -12.62 -1.90
N GLU A 360 -8.37 -11.66 -1.97
CA GLU A 360 -8.03 -10.94 -3.19
C GLU A 360 -6.69 -11.43 -3.79
N ASP A 361 -5.85 -12.07 -2.98
CA ASP A 361 -4.51 -12.46 -3.38
C ASP A 361 -4.49 -13.53 -4.50
N SER A 362 -3.58 -13.38 -5.46
CA SER A 362 -3.41 -14.32 -6.59
C SER A 362 -3.17 -15.76 -6.12
N VAL A 363 -3.94 -16.71 -6.66
CA VAL A 363 -3.87 -18.15 -6.29
C VAL A 363 -2.54 -18.82 -6.71
N SER A 364 -1.85 -18.24 -7.68
CA SER A 364 -0.56 -18.73 -8.18
C SER A 364 0.37 -17.57 -8.50
N LYS A 365 1.63 -17.67 -8.04
CA LYS A 365 2.66 -16.64 -8.23
C LYS A 365 4.04 -17.28 -8.45
N GLY A 366 5.09 -16.47 -8.38
CA GLY A 366 6.48 -16.92 -8.27
C GLY A 366 6.75 -17.72 -6.99
N ALA A 367 8.01 -18.10 -6.77
CA ALA A 367 8.38 -18.86 -5.58
C ALA A 367 8.13 -18.05 -4.29
N PHE A 368 7.49 -18.69 -3.31
CA PHE A 368 7.30 -18.12 -1.98
C PHE A 368 8.61 -18.15 -1.20
N PHE A 369 9.07 -17.01 -0.69
CA PHE A 369 10.29 -16.94 0.13
C PHE A 369 9.93 -16.70 1.60
N TYR A 370 10.36 -17.61 2.45
CA TYR A 370 10.26 -17.43 3.90
C TYR A 370 11.43 -16.61 4.41
N LEU A 371 11.17 -15.34 4.76
CA LEU A 371 12.19 -14.36 5.12
C LEU A 371 12.13 -13.96 6.61
N SER A 372 10.97 -14.12 7.26
CA SER A 372 10.78 -13.89 8.69
C SER A 372 9.58 -14.65 9.27
N GLY A 373 9.41 -14.58 10.59
CA GLY A 373 8.21 -15.09 11.26
C GLY A 373 6.89 -14.49 10.75
N GLU A 374 6.90 -13.25 10.25
CA GLU A 374 5.71 -12.66 9.63
C GLU A 374 5.37 -13.32 8.28
N SER A 375 6.35 -13.91 7.56
CA SER A 375 6.07 -14.69 6.35
C SER A 375 5.11 -15.86 6.63
N ALA A 376 5.12 -16.42 7.85
CA ALA A 376 4.23 -17.49 8.28
C ALA A 376 2.74 -17.10 8.34
N ARG A 377 2.42 -15.81 8.24
CA ARG A 377 1.06 -15.24 8.30
C ARG A 377 0.57 -14.72 6.97
N ARG A 378 1.37 -14.88 5.90
CA ARG A 378 1.01 -14.38 4.57
C ARG A 378 -0.16 -15.18 3.96
N PRO A 379 -0.88 -14.59 2.99
CA PRO A 379 -2.04 -15.19 2.33
C PRO A 379 -1.84 -16.64 1.87
N GLU A 380 -0.70 -16.96 1.30
CA GLU A 380 -0.37 -18.29 0.79
C GLU A 380 -0.46 -19.36 1.88
N VAL A 381 0.06 -19.04 3.07
CA VAL A 381 0.11 -19.95 4.21
C VAL A 381 -1.29 -20.13 4.81
N VAL A 382 -2.04 -19.03 4.93
CA VAL A 382 -3.44 -19.06 5.39
C VAL A 382 -4.29 -19.90 4.46
N ARG A 383 -4.24 -19.62 3.16
CA ARG A 383 -4.95 -20.34 2.11
C ARG A 383 -4.63 -21.83 2.09
N HIS A 384 -3.35 -22.19 2.16
CA HIS A 384 -2.94 -23.61 2.20
C HIS A 384 -3.54 -24.31 3.41
N ARG A 385 -3.43 -23.70 4.59
CA ARG A 385 -3.98 -24.25 5.83
C ARG A 385 -5.49 -24.46 5.73
N GLU A 386 -6.23 -23.50 5.18
CA GLU A 386 -7.68 -23.65 4.95
C GLU A 386 -8.04 -24.74 3.93
N ARG A 387 -7.18 -24.97 2.93
CA ARG A 387 -7.38 -26.03 1.94
C ARG A 387 -7.15 -27.43 2.49
N LEU A 388 -6.54 -27.58 3.67
CA LEU A 388 -6.37 -28.89 4.32
C LEU A 388 -7.72 -29.55 4.64
N ASP A 389 -8.76 -28.76 4.93
CA ASP A 389 -10.12 -29.26 5.19
C ASP A 389 -10.74 -29.97 3.96
N ARG A 390 -10.15 -29.79 2.77
CA ARG A 390 -10.59 -30.42 1.52
C ARG A 390 -9.96 -31.79 1.31
N LEU A 391 -8.99 -32.17 2.15
CA LEU A 391 -8.28 -33.43 2.06
C LEU A 391 -8.90 -34.43 3.04
N ASN A 392 -9.19 -35.64 2.54
CA ASN A 392 -9.81 -36.72 3.30
C ASN A 392 -8.95 -37.98 3.20
N PRO A 393 -7.78 -38.02 3.86
CA PRO A 393 -6.99 -39.25 3.95
C PRO A 393 -7.75 -40.33 4.72
N GLU A 394 -7.33 -41.59 4.55
CA GLU A 394 -7.90 -42.72 5.27
C GLU A 394 -6.78 -43.61 5.84
N GLY A 395 -7.05 -44.26 6.98
CA GLY A 395 -6.11 -45.20 7.60
C GLY A 395 -5.01 -44.50 8.39
N ARG A 396 -3.77 -45.00 8.27
CA ARG A 396 -2.59 -44.49 8.99
C ARG A 396 -1.75 -43.62 8.07
N VAL A 397 -1.60 -42.35 8.40
CA VAL A 397 -0.90 -41.36 7.57
C VAL A 397 0.35 -40.86 8.28
N LEU A 398 1.48 -40.98 7.60
CA LEU A 398 2.74 -40.38 8.04
C LEU A 398 2.87 -38.96 7.46
N LEU A 399 2.92 -37.96 8.31
CA LEU A 399 3.27 -36.58 7.99
C LEU A 399 4.76 -36.40 8.27
N THR A 400 5.62 -36.24 7.26
CA THR A 400 7.08 -36.29 7.49
C THR A 400 7.89 -35.25 6.73
N GLU A 401 8.94 -34.73 7.39
CA GLU A 401 10.03 -33.97 6.76
C GLU A 401 11.05 -34.89 6.05
N GLY A 402 10.99 -36.20 6.30
CA GLY A 402 11.86 -37.22 5.74
C GLY A 402 11.28 -38.05 4.58
N GLY A 403 11.76 -39.28 4.47
CA GLY A 403 11.35 -40.24 3.44
C GLY A 403 9.98 -40.88 3.68
N PRO A 404 9.35 -41.44 2.63
CA PRO A 404 8.13 -42.23 2.81
C PRO A 404 8.41 -43.54 3.55
N SER A 405 7.38 -44.16 4.14
CA SER A 405 7.49 -45.42 4.87
C SER A 405 6.36 -46.38 4.55
N ASP A 406 6.69 -47.64 4.25
CA ASP A 406 5.72 -48.71 3.95
C ASP A 406 4.92 -49.18 5.20
N ARG A 407 5.21 -48.63 6.39
CA ARG A 407 4.47 -48.93 7.63
C ARG A 407 3.11 -48.24 7.68
N TYR A 408 2.92 -47.21 6.86
CA TYR A 408 1.75 -46.34 6.80
C TYR A 408 1.01 -46.54 5.48
N ASP A 409 -0.30 -46.30 5.49
CA ASP A 409 -1.14 -46.40 4.29
C ASP A 409 -0.84 -45.25 3.32
N GLU A 410 -0.51 -44.06 3.86
CA GLU A 410 -0.03 -42.92 3.10
C GLU A 410 1.17 -42.22 3.76
N SER A 411 2.00 -41.55 2.96
CA SER A 411 3.12 -40.73 3.42
C SER A 411 3.08 -39.35 2.76
N TRP A 412 2.87 -38.31 3.55
CA TRP A 412 2.74 -36.91 3.14
C TRP A 412 4.00 -36.14 3.54
N ARG A 413 4.29 -35.05 2.82
CA ARG A 413 5.36 -34.14 3.22
C ARG A 413 4.85 -33.17 4.27
N VAL A 414 5.75 -32.69 5.11
CA VAL A 414 5.53 -31.52 5.96
C VAL A 414 6.61 -30.50 5.60
N VAL A 415 6.20 -29.26 5.33
CA VAL A 415 7.12 -28.14 5.09
C VAL A 415 6.62 -26.95 5.85
N ALA A 416 7.43 -26.40 6.75
CA ALA A 416 7.11 -25.14 7.41
C ALA A 416 7.30 -23.95 6.43
N PRO A 417 6.44 -22.91 6.46
CA PRO A 417 5.35 -22.69 7.41
C PRO A 417 4.00 -23.35 7.04
N PHE A 418 3.90 -24.03 5.90
CA PHE A 418 2.63 -24.52 5.35
C PHE A 418 2.04 -25.71 6.12
N GLY A 419 2.87 -26.60 6.67
CA GLY A 419 2.42 -27.82 7.33
C GLY A 419 2.32 -29.01 6.36
N PRO A 420 1.40 -29.96 6.60
CA PRO A 420 1.33 -31.19 5.82
C PRO A 420 0.73 -30.98 4.43
N PHE A 421 1.15 -31.80 3.47
CA PHE A 421 0.50 -31.92 2.16
C PHE A 421 0.85 -33.26 1.48
N PRO A 422 -0.03 -33.79 0.63
CA PRO A 422 0.26 -35.00 -0.12
C PRO A 422 1.47 -34.85 -1.05
N ARG A 423 2.32 -35.88 -1.13
CA ARG A 423 3.58 -35.84 -1.91
C ARG A 423 3.41 -35.43 -3.38
N HIS A 424 2.27 -35.72 -3.98
CA HIS A 424 1.94 -35.34 -5.36
C HIS A 424 1.78 -33.83 -5.58
N LEU A 425 1.65 -33.02 -4.52
CA LEU A 425 1.60 -31.57 -4.61
C LEU A 425 2.98 -30.89 -4.45
N SER A 426 4.07 -31.67 -4.29
CA SER A 426 5.40 -31.13 -4.00
C SER A 426 5.98 -30.19 -5.07
N GLU A 427 5.44 -30.23 -6.29
CA GLU A 427 5.87 -29.40 -7.42
C GLU A 427 4.84 -28.28 -7.73
N THR A 428 3.87 -28.05 -6.84
CA THR A 428 2.80 -27.07 -7.03
C THR A 428 3.00 -25.87 -6.11
N TYR A 429 2.74 -24.65 -6.62
CA TYR A 429 2.73 -23.44 -5.79
C TYR A 429 1.65 -23.53 -4.66
N PRO A 430 1.94 -23.06 -3.43
CA PRO A 430 3.19 -22.44 -2.97
C PRO A 430 4.21 -23.43 -2.37
N LEU A 431 4.03 -24.73 -2.56
CA LEU A 431 4.80 -25.79 -1.89
C LEU A 431 6.21 -26.01 -2.46
N THR A 432 6.54 -25.29 -3.53
CA THR A 432 7.92 -25.11 -4.03
C THR A 432 8.63 -23.94 -3.31
N ALA A 433 8.21 -23.62 -2.09
CA ALA A 433 8.75 -22.52 -1.30
C ALA A 433 10.23 -22.69 -0.98
N GLU A 434 10.94 -21.57 -0.94
CA GLU A 434 12.32 -21.50 -0.46
C GLU A 434 12.30 -21.10 1.02
N VAL A 435 12.91 -21.95 1.84
CA VAL A 435 12.91 -21.80 3.31
C VAL A 435 14.34 -21.90 3.86
N PRO A 436 14.68 -21.16 4.91
CA PRO A 436 16.02 -21.22 5.49
C PRO A 436 16.23 -22.56 6.21
N GLU A 437 17.45 -23.11 6.14
CA GLU A 437 17.86 -24.27 6.94
C GLU A 437 17.73 -24.00 8.46
N ARG A 438 17.88 -22.73 8.86
CA ARG A 438 17.71 -22.25 10.24
C ARG A 438 16.42 -21.46 10.36
N MET A 439 15.30 -22.16 10.38
CA MET A 439 13.99 -21.55 10.52
C MET A 439 13.74 -21.06 11.95
N ASP A 440 13.01 -19.96 12.09
CA ASP A 440 12.59 -19.46 13.39
C ASP A 440 11.36 -20.24 13.94
N PRO A 441 11.09 -20.15 15.25
CA PRO A 441 9.98 -20.90 15.85
C PRO A 441 8.58 -20.61 15.29
N GLU A 442 8.31 -19.42 14.72
CA GLU A 442 6.98 -19.09 14.19
C GLU A 442 6.64 -19.91 12.95
N GLY A 443 7.62 -20.21 12.10
CA GLY A 443 7.42 -21.06 10.92
C GLY A 443 6.96 -22.46 11.33
N TYR A 444 7.65 -23.09 12.28
CA TYR A 444 7.26 -24.39 12.84
C TYR A 444 5.91 -24.35 13.55
N ARG A 445 5.61 -23.29 14.32
CA ARG A 445 4.28 -23.12 14.94
C ARG A 445 3.17 -23.03 13.89
N SER A 446 3.41 -22.37 12.76
CA SER A 446 2.44 -22.29 11.67
C SER A 446 2.21 -23.67 11.03
N ALA A 447 3.29 -24.41 10.78
CA ALA A 447 3.22 -25.77 10.26
C ALA A 447 2.45 -26.71 11.20
N ALA A 448 2.70 -26.63 12.51
CA ALA A 448 2.00 -27.38 13.54
C ALA A 448 0.48 -27.08 13.57
N LYS A 449 0.08 -25.82 13.37
CA LYS A 449 -1.35 -25.46 13.20
C LYS A 449 -1.95 -26.11 11.95
N GLY A 450 -1.17 -26.28 10.89
CA GLY A 450 -1.58 -27.05 9.72
C GLY A 450 -1.82 -28.53 10.05
N VAL A 451 -0.90 -29.15 10.81
CA VAL A 451 -1.07 -30.54 11.30
C VAL A 451 -2.34 -30.67 12.15
N ALA A 452 -2.53 -29.76 13.11
CA ALA A 452 -3.70 -29.76 13.99
C ALA A 452 -5.00 -29.67 13.19
N ARG A 453 -5.09 -28.74 12.24
CA ARG A 453 -6.29 -28.56 11.41
C ARG A 453 -6.60 -29.78 10.54
N LEU A 454 -5.58 -30.42 9.98
CA LEU A 454 -5.76 -31.64 9.19
C LEU A 454 -6.32 -32.78 10.06
N ALA A 455 -5.78 -32.96 11.28
CA ALA A 455 -6.24 -33.97 12.22
C ALA A 455 -7.68 -33.70 12.69
N GLU A 456 -7.98 -32.46 13.09
CA GLU A 456 -9.33 -32.04 13.50
C GLU A 456 -10.39 -32.26 12.42
N SER A 457 -10.02 -32.05 11.15
CA SER A 457 -10.92 -32.29 10.01
C SER A 457 -11.10 -33.77 9.66
N ASN A 458 -10.23 -34.65 10.17
CA ASN A 458 -10.19 -36.07 9.82
C ASN A 458 -10.07 -36.95 11.09
N PRO A 459 -11.08 -36.93 11.99
CA PRO A 459 -10.99 -37.57 13.32
C PRO A 459 -10.90 -39.10 13.28
N GLU A 460 -11.21 -39.72 12.15
CA GLU A 460 -11.13 -41.18 11.95
C GLU A 460 -9.76 -41.62 11.38
N THR A 461 -8.85 -40.69 11.09
CA THR A 461 -7.52 -40.97 10.52
C THR A 461 -6.46 -40.94 11.61
N GLU A 462 -5.59 -41.95 11.65
CA GLU A 462 -4.46 -42.00 12.57
C GLU A 462 -3.27 -41.27 11.94
N PHE A 463 -2.81 -40.19 12.56
CA PHE A 463 -1.67 -39.40 12.07
C PHE A 463 -0.42 -39.63 12.92
N THR A 464 0.74 -39.72 12.26
CA THR A 464 2.05 -39.59 12.91
C THR A 464 2.81 -38.42 12.27
N LEU A 465 3.26 -37.45 13.08
CA LEU A 465 4.18 -36.40 12.70
C LEU A 465 5.63 -36.83 12.96
N ALA A 466 6.41 -37.00 11.89
CA ALA A 466 7.83 -37.27 11.95
C ALA A 466 8.64 -36.02 11.52
N HIS A 467 9.31 -35.38 12.47
CA HIS A 467 9.96 -34.08 12.30
C HIS A 467 11.46 -34.11 12.64
N HIS A 468 12.20 -33.07 12.26
CA HIS A 468 13.60 -32.85 12.63
C HIS A 468 13.71 -31.75 13.69
N ASP A 469 13.80 -32.11 14.98
CA ASP A 469 14.09 -31.17 16.08
C ASP A 469 13.18 -29.92 16.10
N TRP A 470 11.86 -30.11 15.95
CA TRP A 470 10.90 -29.02 16.04
C TRP A 470 10.90 -28.47 17.48
N PRO A 471 10.82 -27.13 17.65
CA PRO A 471 10.84 -26.54 18.99
C PRO A 471 9.62 -26.95 19.80
N GLU A 472 9.77 -27.12 21.11
CA GLU A 472 8.67 -27.49 22.03
C GLU A 472 7.43 -26.60 21.87
N SER A 473 7.62 -25.30 21.58
CA SER A 473 6.52 -24.36 21.34
C SER A 473 5.65 -24.69 20.12
N ALA A 474 6.18 -25.41 19.13
CA ALA A 474 5.43 -25.90 17.97
C ALA A 474 4.78 -27.26 18.28
N LEU A 475 5.51 -28.17 18.93
CA LEU A 475 4.99 -29.49 19.32
C LEU A 475 3.81 -29.38 20.28
N ALA A 476 3.80 -28.38 21.16
CA ALA A 476 2.66 -28.11 22.05
C ALA A 476 1.36 -27.71 21.32
N LEU A 477 1.42 -27.38 20.02
CA LEU A 477 0.25 -27.11 19.17
C LEU A 477 -0.23 -28.33 18.41
N VAL A 478 0.54 -29.42 18.41
CA VAL A 478 0.14 -30.69 17.78
C VAL A 478 -0.84 -31.40 18.72
N PRO A 479 -2.01 -31.86 18.23
CA PRO A 479 -2.99 -32.56 19.06
C PRO A 479 -2.45 -33.84 19.71
N GLU A 480 -2.96 -34.20 20.89
CA GLU A 480 -2.51 -35.37 21.66
C GLU A 480 -2.76 -36.72 20.95
N ASP A 481 -3.71 -36.76 20.01
CA ASP A 481 -4.07 -37.90 19.18
C ASP A 481 -3.20 -38.04 17.92
N VAL A 482 -2.26 -37.11 17.69
CA VAL A 482 -1.23 -37.22 16.66
C VAL A 482 0.06 -37.74 17.30
N ASP A 483 0.52 -38.92 16.89
CA ASP A 483 1.79 -39.47 17.35
C ASP A 483 2.95 -38.58 16.86
N VAL A 484 3.98 -38.36 17.69
CA VAL A 484 5.13 -37.51 17.35
C VAL A 484 6.43 -38.32 17.40
N VAL A 485 7.24 -38.22 16.36
CA VAL A 485 8.54 -38.88 16.22
C VAL A 485 9.61 -37.87 15.83
N ASP A 486 10.71 -37.83 16.58
CA ASP A 486 11.87 -36.99 16.25
C ASP A 486 12.92 -37.77 15.46
N LEU A 487 13.00 -37.45 14.17
CA LEU A 487 13.94 -38.04 13.21
C LEU A 487 15.39 -37.64 13.47
N SER A 488 15.65 -36.62 14.28
CA SER A 488 17.02 -36.23 14.65
C SER A 488 17.59 -37.13 15.75
N ALA A 489 16.71 -37.70 16.58
CA ALA A 489 17.07 -38.60 17.68
C ALA A 489 17.14 -40.07 17.24
N ASP A 490 16.42 -40.46 16.18
CA ASP A 490 16.37 -41.83 15.66
C ASP A 490 16.45 -41.82 14.11
N PRO A 491 17.65 -41.96 13.52
CA PRO A 491 17.87 -41.80 12.08
C PRO A 491 17.52 -43.04 11.23
N GLU A 492 16.91 -44.10 11.80
CA GLU A 492 16.62 -45.38 11.12
C GLU A 492 15.16 -45.56 10.65
#